data_AF-A0A644T117-F1
#
_entry.id   AF-A0A644T117-F1
#
_cell.length_a   1.000
_cell.length_b   1.000
_cell.length_c   1.000
_cell.angle_alpha   90.00
_cell.angle_beta   90.00
_cell.angle_gamma   90.00
#
_symmetry.space_group_name_H-M   'P 1'
#
loop_
_entity.id
_entity.type
_entity.pdbx_description
1 polymer ?
#
loop_
_entity_poly.entity_id
_entity_poly.type
_entity_poly.pdbx_seq_one_letter_code
_entity_poly.pdbx_strand_id
1 'polypeptide(L)'
;MRVCQYALLIENAIQQEVMLRLDNQPTQLQPLLELVNTFEDMLINILNQVVNNTTLKADTYSELDAIQILLETKGKYKDTLSLNDDLTSDTMVAMYMNLSAISNLIEKSLQFYRQAANNSAYEHDKLYFNSLVELKKVLKRRIDSVLRIVYNALWSKIGFAPFVFGKE
;
A
#
# COMPACT_ATOMS: atom_id res chain seq x y z
N MET A 1 -9.11 -12.84 -17.75
CA MET A 1 -10.17 -13.07 -16.73
C MET A 1 -9.68 -13.79 -15.46
N ARG A 2 -9.07 -14.99 -15.52
CA ARG A 2 -8.56 -15.70 -14.30
C ARG A 2 -7.53 -14.92 -13.48
N VAL A 3 -6.64 -14.17 -14.14
CA VAL A 3 -5.61 -13.36 -13.47
C VAL A 3 -6.23 -12.21 -12.67
N CYS A 4 -7.23 -11.52 -13.21
CA CYS A 4 -7.94 -10.43 -12.50
C CYS A 4 -8.77 -10.95 -11.33
N GLN A 5 -9.33 -12.16 -11.43
CA GLN A 5 -10.01 -12.81 -10.30
C GLN A 5 -9.03 -13.12 -9.16
N TYR A 6 -7.83 -13.60 -9.50
CA TYR A 6 -6.81 -13.84 -8.49
C TYR A 6 -6.25 -12.54 -7.90
N ALA A 7 -6.07 -11.50 -8.73
CA ALA A 7 -5.75 -10.16 -8.26
C ALA A 7 -6.76 -9.68 -7.21
N LEU A 8 -8.06 -9.79 -7.53
CA LEU A 8 -9.13 -9.40 -6.63
C LEU A 8 -9.06 -10.15 -5.29
N LEU A 9 -8.75 -11.45 -5.30
CA LEU A 9 -8.56 -12.22 -4.06
C LEU A 9 -7.38 -11.73 -3.23
N ILE A 10 -6.25 -11.42 -3.85
CA ILE A 10 -5.08 -10.86 -3.17
C ILE A 10 -5.46 -9.54 -2.49
N GLU A 11 -6.13 -8.65 -3.21
CA GLU A 11 -6.43 -7.31 -2.69
C GLU A 11 -7.47 -7.33 -1.57
N ASN A 12 -8.48 -8.18 -1.66
CA ASN A 12 -9.40 -8.41 -0.55
C ASN A 12 -8.67 -8.96 0.69
N ALA A 13 -7.71 -9.87 0.52
CA ALA A 13 -6.93 -10.39 1.64
C ALA A 13 -6.04 -9.31 2.28
N ILE A 14 -5.42 -8.45 1.46
CA ILE A 14 -4.64 -7.31 1.95
C ILE A 14 -5.54 -6.34 2.71
N GLN A 15 -6.71 -6.02 2.18
CA GLN A 15 -7.67 -5.15 2.84
C GLN A 15 -8.08 -5.70 4.21
N GLN A 16 -8.41 -6.99 4.30
CA GLN A 16 -8.75 -7.63 5.59
C GLN A 16 -7.60 -7.50 6.60
N GLU A 17 -6.37 -7.73 6.17
CA GLU A 17 -5.18 -7.55 7.02
C GLU A 17 -4.98 -6.09 7.47
N VAL A 18 -5.33 -5.12 6.63
CA VAL A 18 -5.29 -3.69 6.98
C VAL A 18 -6.38 -3.35 7.99
N MET A 19 -7.61 -3.82 7.80
CA MET A 19 -8.72 -3.61 8.72
C MET A 19 -8.44 -4.22 10.11
N LEU A 20 -7.93 -5.46 10.15
CA LEU A 20 -7.54 -6.12 11.40
C LEU A 20 -6.49 -5.31 12.19
N ARG A 21 -5.61 -4.60 11.50
CA ARG A 21 -4.65 -3.70 12.14
C ARG A 21 -5.31 -2.39 12.57
N LEU A 22 -6.19 -1.83 11.74
CA LEU A 22 -6.93 -0.60 12.06
C LEU A 22 -7.68 -0.71 13.40
N ASP A 23 -8.27 -1.86 13.70
CA ASP A 23 -9.01 -2.12 14.94
C ASP A 23 -8.11 -2.28 16.18
N ASN A 24 -6.83 -2.62 15.99
CA ASN A 24 -5.93 -3.08 17.06
C ASN A 24 -4.66 -2.24 17.24
N GLN A 25 -4.49 -1.14 16.48
CA GLN A 25 -3.23 -0.38 16.43
C GLN A 25 -3.25 0.95 17.22
N PRO A 26 -2.06 1.49 17.55
CA PRO A 26 -1.93 2.81 18.14
C PRO A 26 -2.54 3.88 17.24
N THR A 27 -3.19 4.88 17.85
CA THR A 27 -3.87 6.00 17.17
C THR A 27 -2.97 6.77 16.20
N GLN A 28 -1.65 6.69 16.37
CA GLN A 28 -0.67 7.37 15.52
C GLN A 28 -0.56 6.76 14.10
N LEU A 29 -0.82 5.46 13.93
CA LEU A 29 -0.80 4.82 12.60
C LEU A 29 -2.14 4.89 11.88
N GLN A 30 -3.21 5.21 12.59
CA GLN A 30 -4.57 5.21 12.07
C GLN A 30 -4.70 6.03 10.77
N PRO A 31 -4.15 7.25 10.62
CA PRO A 31 -4.29 8.01 9.38
C PRO A 31 -3.64 7.33 8.17
N LEU A 32 -2.53 6.62 8.37
CA LEU A 32 -1.89 5.87 7.29
C LEU A 32 -2.69 4.61 6.96
N LEU A 33 -3.17 3.87 7.97
CA LEU A 33 -3.95 2.66 7.76
C LEU A 33 -5.29 2.97 7.06
N GLU A 34 -5.93 4.09 7.38
CA GLU A 34 -7.12 4.59 6.69
C GLU A 34 -6.84 4.96 5.24
N LEU A 35 -5.68 5.58 4.97
CA LEU A 35 -5.23 5.86 3.60
C LEU A 35 -5.01 4.57 2.81
N VAL A 36 -4.32 3.59 3.42
CA VAL A 36 -4.10 2.27 2.80
C VAL A 36 -5.43 1.60 2.54
N ASN A 37 -6.34 1.56 3.51
CA ASN A 37 -7.65 0.94 3.36
C ASN A 37 -8.46 1.60 2.23
N THR A 38 -8.51 2.94 2.19
CA THR A 38 -9.19 3.67 1.11
C THR A 38 -8.59 3.36 -0.26
N PHE A 39 -7.26 3.22 -0.33
CA PHE A 39 -6.58 2.84 -1.56
C PHE A 39 -6.92 1.42 -2.01
N GLU A 40 -6.95 0.46 -1.08
CA GLU A 40 -7.36 -0.91 -1.37
C GLU A 40 -8.82 -0.98 -1.82
N ASP A 41 -9.73 -0.25 -1.16
CA ASP A 41 -11.13 -0.13 -1.58
C ASP A 41 -11.28 0.32 -3.03
N MET A 42 -10.55 1.37 -3.42
CA MET A 42 -10.57 1.88 -4.80
C MET A 42 -10.05 0.84 -5.80
N LEU A 43 -8.97 0.14 -5.45
CA LEU A 43 -8.35 -0.84 -6.33
C LEU A 43 -9.22 -2.11 -6.47
N ILE A 44 -9.86 -2.54 -5.40
CA ILE A 44 -10.87 -3.60 -5.41
C ILE A 44 -12.06 -3.21 -6.29
N ASN A 45 -12.54 -1.97 -6.21
CA ASN A 45 -13.62 -1.49 -7.07
C ASN A 45 -13.25 -1.52 -8.55
N ILE A 46 -12.03 -1.09 -8.90
CA ILE A 46 -11.49 -1.17 -10.26
C ILE A 46 -11.45 -2.63 -10.74
N LEU A 47 -10.93 -3.55 -9.93
CA LEU A 47 -10.84 -4.96 -10.27
C LEU A 47 -12.22 -5.60 -10.41
N ASN A 48 -13.18 -5.25 -9.53
CA ASN A 48 -14.55 -5.71 -9.61
C ASN A 48 -15.24 -5.27 -10.90
N GLN A 49 -15.02 -4.03 -11.35
CA GLN A 49 -15.54 -3.58 -12.65
C GLN A 49 -15.00 -4.42 -13.81
N VAL A 50 -13.70 -4.76 -13.77
CA VAL A 50 -13.05 -5.59 -14.80
C VAL A 50 -13.51 -7.05 -14.75
N VAL A 51 -13.74 -7.60 -13.55
CA VAL A 51 -14.20 -8.99 -13.39
C VAL A 51 -15.68 -9.16 -13.72
N ASN A 52 -16.53 -8.20 -13.35
CA ASN A 52 -17.98 -8.28 -13.52
C ASN A 52 -18.46 -7.84 -14.91
N ASN A 53 -17.66 -7.07 -15.66
CA ASN A 53 -17.94 -6.79 -17.07
C ASN A 53 -17.62 -8.01 -17.94
N THR A 54 -18.60 -8.90 -18.08
CA THR A 54 -18.59 -10.06 -18.99
C THR A 54 -18.50 -9.68 -20.48
N THR A 55 -18.66 -8.40 -20.80
CA THR A 55 -18.63 -7.80 -22.15
C THR A 55 -17.42 -6.90 -22.40
N LEU A 56 -16.30 -7.12 -21.71
CA LEU A 56 -15.02 -6.59 -22.20
C LEU A 56 -14.68 -7.30 -23.52
N LYS A 57 -15.17 -6.73 -24.64
CA LYS A 57 -14.42 -6.79 -25.90
C LYS A 57 -12.98 -6.43 -25.56
N ALA A 58 -12.02 -7.13 -26.16
CA ALA A 58 -10.58 -7.03 -25.89
C ALA A 58 -9.95 -5.62 -26.08
N ASP A 59 -10.75 -4.56 -26.15
CA ASP A 59 -10.37 -3.20 -26.53
C ASP A 59 -10.64 -2.12 -25.46
N THR A 60 -11.29 -2.39 -24.33
CA THR A 60 -11.64 -1.31 -23.38
C THR A 60 -11.42 -1.65 -21.91
N TYR A 61 -10.16 -1.67 -21.47
CA TYR A 61 -9.89 -1.42 -20.04
C TYR A 61 -10.28 0.01 -19.71
N SER A 62 -10.95 0.21 -18.57
CA SER A 62 -11.24 1.54 -18.05
C SER A 62 -9.93 2.32 -17.92
N GLU A 63 -9.87 3.53 -18.49
CA GLU A 63 -8.74 4.42 -18.27
C GLU A 63 -8.65 4.73 -16.78
N LEU A 64 -7.55 4.30 -16.15
CA LEU A 64 -7.31 4.56 -14.74
C LEU A 64 -6.67 5.94 -14.63
N ASP A 65 -7.45 6.94 -14.22
CA ASP A 65 -6.89 8.22 -13.82
C ASP A 65 -6.16 8.06 -12.47
N ALA A 66 -4.89 7.67 -12.56
CA ALA A 66 -4.02 7.52 -11.42
C ALA A 66 -3.89 8.82 -10.60
N ILE A 67 -4.08 9.99 -11.23
CA ILE A 67 -4.03 11.29 -10.56
C ILE A 67 -5.28 11.46 -9.69
N GLN A 68 -6.46 11.14 -10.22
CA GLN A 68 -7.70 11.18 -9.45
C GLN A 68 -7.65 10.23 -8.23
N ILE A 69 -7.22 8.98 -8.43
CA ILE A 69 -7.09 7.99 -7.34
C ILE A 69 -6.18 8.53 -6.23
N LEU A 70 -5.03 9.11 -6.62
CA LEU A 70 -4.03 9.66 -5.67
C LEU A 70 -4.49 10.94 -4.97
N LEU A 71 -5.31 11.77 -5.61
CA LEU A 71 -5.83 13.02 -5.05
C LEU A 71 -7.04 12.76 -4.14
N GLU A 72 -7.92 11.84 -4.50
CA GLU A 72 -9.07 11.44 -3.67
C GLU A 72 -8.63 10.76 -2.37
N THR A 73 -7.52 10.00 -2.39
CA THR A 73 -6.93 9.48 -1.13
C THR A 73 -6.37 10.60 -0.26
N LYS A 74 -5.92 11.71 -0.86
CA LYS A 74 -5.32 12.84 -0.14
C LYS A 74 -6.38 13.67 0.61
N GLY A 75 -7.59 13.78 0.08
CA GLY A 75 -8.69 14.53 0.70
C GLY A 75 -9.20 13.95 2.02
N LYS A 76 -9.00 12.65 2.27
CA LYS A 76 -9.36 11.96 3.53
C LYS A 76 -8.20 11.86 4.53
N TYR A 77 -6.99 12.23 4.12
CA TYR A 77 -5.78 12.14 4.93
C TYR A 77 -5.57 13.44 5.71
N LYS A 78 -5.51 13.36 7.05
CA LYS A 78 -4.98 14.47 7.86
C LYS A 78 -3.45 14.42 7.79
N ASP A 79 -2.85 15.48 7.24
CA ASP A 79 -1.43 15.61 6.86
C ASP A 79 -0.41 15.58 8.02
N THR A 80 -0.80 15.22 9.24
CA THR A 80 0.08 15.25 10.42
C THR A 80 0.19 13.87 11.06
N LEU A 81 1.12 13.06 10.56
CA LEU A 81 1.61 11.88 11.25
C LEU A 81 2.73 12.33 12.21
N SER A 82 2.37 12.72 13.42
CA SER A 82 3.31 13.05 14.49
C SER A 82 3.47 11.87 15.43
N LEU A 83 4.71 11.38 15.56
CA LEU A 83 5.04 10.45 16.63
C LEU A 83 5.13 11.24 17.93
N ASN A 84 4.43 10.79 18.97
CA ASN A 84 4.55 11.39 20.29
C ASN A 84 5.89 10.99 20.91
N ASP A 85 6.58 11.93 21.56
CA ASP A 85 7.86 11.68 22.22
C ASP A 85 7.75 10.69 23.39
N ASP A 86 6.54 10.48 23.92
CA ASP A 86 6.26 9.59 25.06
C ASP A 86 6.05 8.12 24.67
N LEU A 87 6.16 7.76 23.38
CA LEU A 87 6.03 6.37 22.94
C LEU A 87 7.17 5.50 23.50
N THR A 88 6.81 4.34 24.06
CA THR A 88 7.78 3.36 24.56
C THR A 88 8.46 2.62 23.39
N SER A 89 9.66 2.09 23.62
CA SER A 89 10.36 1.30 22.61
C SER A 89 9.52 0.11 22.10
N ASP A 90 8.80 -0.57 22.98
CA ASP A 90 7.94 -1.71 22.61
C ASP A 90 6.80 -1.30 21.67
N THR A 91 6.17 -0.14 21.93
CA THR A 91 5.13 0.40 21.03
C THR A 91 5.70 0.77 19.66
N MET A 92 6.90 1.38 19.61
CA MET A 92 7.56 1.71 18.36
C MET A 92 7.98 0.45 17.57
N VAL A 93 8.45 -0.60 18.25
CA VAL A 93 8.74 -1.90 17.62
C VAL A 93 7.47 -2.51 17.04
N ALA A 94 6.36 -2.52 17.79
CA ALA A 94 5.09 -3.02 17.29
C ALA A 94 4.63 -2.23 16.04
N MET A 95 4.69 -0.89 16.08
CA MET A 95 4.38 -0.04 14.92
C MET A 95 5.27 -0.38 13.72
N TYR A 96 6.58 -0.52 13.93
CA TYR A 96 7.52 -0.89 12.87
C TYR A 96 7.18 -2.24 12.25
N MET A 97 6.92 -3.25 13.07
CA MET A 97 6.59 -4.60 12.59
C MET A 97 5.28 -4.61 11.80
N ASN A 98 4.28 -3.86 12.24
CA ASN A 98 3.00 -3.75 11.52
C ASN A 98 3.15 -3.05 10.18
N LEU A 99 3.87 -1.92 10.12
CA LEU A 99 4.16 -1.24 8.86
C LEU A 99 5.00 -2.11 7.93
N SER A 100 5.96 -2.85 8.47
CA SER A 100 6.80 -3.78 7.69
C SER A 100 5.96 -4.91 7.09
N ALA A 101 5.02 -5.47 7.85
CA ALA A 101 4.11 -6.50 7.37
C ALA A 101 3.24 -5.98 6.22
N ILE A 102 2.64 -4.80 6.36
CA ILE A 102 1.83 -4.18 5.31
C ILE A 102 2.70 -3.87 4.08
N SER A 103 3.88 -3.25 4.25
CA SER A 103 4.79 -2.95 3.14
C SER A 103 5.16 -4.22 2.36
N ASN A 104 5.40 -5.33 3.05
CA ASN A 104 5.69 -6.62 2.42
C ASN A 104 4.50 -7.20 1.65
N LEU A 105 3.27 -7.08 2.18
CA LEU A 105 2.05 -7.48 1.46
C LEU A 105 1.87 -6.67 0.17
N ILE A 106 2.06 -5.35 0.25
CA ILE A 106 2.01 -4.47 -0.92
C ILE A 106 3.09 -4.84 -1.94
N GLU A 107 4.32 -5.13 -1.50
CA GLU A 107 5.41 -5.56 -2.40
C GLU A 107 5.08 -6.88 -3.12
N LYS A 108 4.47 -7.85 -2.42
CA LYS A 108 4.04 -9.11 -3.04
C LYS A 108 2.93 -8.89 -4.09
N SER A 109 1.93 -8.08 -3.78
CA SER A 109 0.88 -7.70 -4.76
C SER A 109 1.50 -6.99 -5.97
N LEU A 110 2.45 -6.09 -5.75
CA LEU A 110 3.19 -5.40 -6.81
C LEU A 110 3.97 -6.37 -7.70
N GLN A 111 4.69 -7.33 -7.11
CA GLN A 111 5.41 -8.38 -7.85
C GLN A 111 4.45 -9.24 -8.69
N PHE A 112 3.29 -9.59 -8.12
CA PHE A 112 2.24 -10.29 -8.86
C PHE A 112 1.79 -9.50 -10.10
N TYR A 113 1.52 -8.20 -9.98
CA TYR A 113 1.12 -7.39 -11.13
C TYR A 113 2.21 -7.26 -12.20
N ARG A 114 3.49 -7.14 -11.79
CA ARG A 114 4.61 -7.17 -12.75
C ARG A 114 4.67 -8.49 -13.50
N GLN A 115 4.48 -9.60 -12.80
CA GLN A 115 4.46 -10.93 -13.42
C GLN A 115 3.26 -11.10 -14.35
N ALA A 116 2.08 -10.61 -13.95
CA ALA A 116 0.88 -10.60 -14.77
C ALA A 116 1.09 -9.79 -16.07
N ALA A 117 1.69 -8.60 -15.98
CA ALA A 117 2.05 -7.79 -17.14
C ALA A 117 3.01 -8.53 -18.07
N ASN A 118 4.11 -9.08 -17.54
CA ASN A 118 5.12 -9.76 -18.34
C ASN A 118 4.59 -11.03 -19.04
N ASN A 119 3.63 -11.72 -18.42
CA ASN A 119 3.04 -12.95 -18.95
C ASN A 119 1.79 -12.71 -19.82
N SER A 120 1.37 -11.45 -19.98
CA SER A 120 0.20 -11.13 -20.79
C SER A 120 0.50 -11.20 -22.28
N ALA A 121 -0.33 -11.94 -23.02
CA ALA A 121 -0.19 -12.08 -24.47
C ALA A 121 -0.60 -10.81 -25.23
N TYR A 122 -1.49 -10.00 -24.64
CA TYR A 122 -2.04 -8.81 -25.29
C TYR A 122 -1.50 -7.51 -24.70
N GLU A 123 -1.24 -6.52 -25.55
CA GLU A 123 -0.60 -5.27 -25.11
C GLU A 123 -1.50 -4.43 -24.18
N HIS A 124 -2.82 -4.45 -24.39
CA HIS A 124 -3.77 -3.77 -23.51
C HIS A 124 -3.75 -4.35 -22.08
N ASP A 125 -3.61 -5.66 -21.92
CA ASP A 125 -3.43 -6.32 -20.61
C ASP A 125 -2.13 -5.87 -19.95
N LYS A 126 -1.03 -5.77 -20.71
CA LYS A 126 0.26 -5.30 -20.18
C LYS A 126 0.16 -3.88 -19.66
N LEU A 127 -0.44 -2.99 -20.44
CA LEU A 127 -0.65 -1.60 -20.03
C LEU A 127 -1.50 -1.52 -18.77
N TYR A 128 -2.61 -2.26 -18.72
CA TYR A 128 -3.47 -2.31 -17.55
C TYR A 128 -2.73 -2.76 -16.27
N PHE A 129 -2.02 -3.89 -16.33
CA PHE A 129 -1.26 -4.39 -15.18
C PHE A 129 -0.10 -3.46 -14.80
N ASN A 130 0.58 -2.83 -15.77
CA ASN A 130 1.61 -1.84 -15.49
C ASN A 130 1.04 -0.59 -14.78
N SER A 131 -0.17 -0.16 -15.13
CA SER A 131 -0.85 0.92 -14.41
C SER A 131 -1.12 0.54 -12.95
N LEU A 132 -1.56 -0.69 -12.68
CA LEU A 132 -1.72 -1.20 -11.31
C LEU A 132 -0.38 -1.28 -10.55
N VAL A 133 0.71 -1.64 -11.23
CA VAL A 133 2.07 -1.60 -10.66
C VAL A 133 2.44 -0.19 -10.22
N GLU A 134 2.20 0.83 -11.06
CA GLU A 134 2.52 2.21 -10.71
C GLU A 134 1.69 2.71 -9.53
N LEU A 135 0.40 2.38 -9.49
CA LEU A 135 -0.47 2.67 -8.34
C LEU A 135 0.10 2.06 -7.04
N LYS A 136 0.40 0.76 -7.03
CA LYS A 136 0.97 0.07 -5.85
C LYS A 136 2.35 0.61 -5.46
N LYS A 137 3.20 1.01 -6.43
CA LYS A 137 4.50 1.67 -6.15
C LYS A 137 4.33 2.95 -5.35
N VAL A 138 3.34 3.78 -5.70
CA VAL A 138 3.11 5.04 -4.98
C VAL A 138 2.64 4.76 -3.55
N LEU A 139 1.70 3.82 -3.36
CA LEU A 139 1.28 3.39 -2.03
C LEU A 139 2.48 2.89 -1.20
N LYS A 140 3.29 2.00 -1.78
CA LYS A 140 4.47 1.45 -1.12
C LYS A 140 5.44 2.53 -0.67
N ARG A 141 5.74 3.52 -1.52
CA ARG A 141 6.62 4.65 -1.16
C ARG A 141 6.09 5.44 0.03
N ARG A 142 4.77 5.63 0.14
CA ARG A 142 4.15 6.31 1.28
C ARG A 142 4.34 5.51 2.57
N ILE A 143 4.07 4.21 2.53
CA ILE A 143 4.27 3.31 3.68
C ILE A 143 5.75 3.30 4.09
N ASP A 144 6.67 3.13 3.13
CA ASP A 144 8.11 3.08 3.40
C ASP A 144 8.64 4.40 3.99
N SER A 145 8.06 5.53 3.60
CA SER A 145 8.41 6.83 4.18
C SER A 145 8.06 6.90 5.66
N VAL A 146 6.86 6.44 6.04
CA VAL A 146 6.43 6.38 7.44
C VAL A 146 7.22 5.33 8.23
N LEU A 147 7.47 4.17 7.63
CA LEU A 147 8.30 3.11 8.21
C LEU A 147 9.70 3.63 8.55
N ARG A 148 10.29 4.45 7.68
CA ARG A 148 11.59 5.09 7.94
C ARG A 148 11.54 6.10 9.09
N ILE A 149 10.45 6.86 9.23
CA ILE A 149 10.25 7.78 10.36
C ILE A 149 10.21 6.98 11.68
N VAL A 150 9.40 5.92 11.73
CA VAL A 150 9.30 5.03 12.91
C VAL A 150 10.64 4.37 13.22
N TYR A 151 11.34 3.86 12.21
CA TYR A 151 12.66 3.26 12.35
C TYR A 151 13.67 4.23 12.95
N ASN A 152 13.75 5.47 12.43
CA ASN A 152 14.65 6.49 12.95
C ASN A 152 14.32 6.88 14.39
N ALA A 153 13.03 7.04 14.72
CA ALA A 153 12.57 7.33 16.07
C ALA A 153 12.93 6.21 17.05
N LEU A 154 12.75 4.95 16.65
CA LEU A 154 13.10 3.77 17.43
C LEU A 154 14.61 3.74 17.74
N TRP A 155 15.47 3.99 16.75
CA TRP A 155 16.90 4.06 16.98
C TRP A 155 17.33 5.20 17.91
N SER A 156 16.64 6.34 17.83
CA SER A 156 16.87 7.44 18.77
C SER A 156 16.55 7.06 20.21
N LYS A 157 15.60 6.14 20.44
CA LYS A 157 15.23 5.64 21.77
C LYS A 157 16.16 4.53 22.28
N ILE A 158 16.64 3.66 21.39
CA ILE A 158 17.55 2.55 21.74
C ILE A 158 19.00 3.03 21.94
N GLY A 159 19.32 4.26 21.52
CA GLY A 159 20.64 4.88 21.76
C GLY A 159 21.72 4.44 20.77
N PHE A 160 21.34 3.88 19.63
CA PHE A 160 22.28 3.41 18.61
C PHE A 160 21.82 3.81 17.21
N ALA A 161 21.76 5.10 16.91
CA ALA A 161 21.47 5.54 15.55
C ALA A 161 22.65 5.18 14.62
N PRO A 162 22.47 4.31 13.59
CA PRO A 162 23.58 3.85 12.74
C PRO A 162 24.25 4.96 11.92
N PHE A 163 23.70 6.18 11.94
CA PHE A 163 24.21 7.38 11.26
C PHE A 163 24.94 8.37 12.20
N VAL A 164 25.05 8.08 13.49
CA VAL A 164 25.77 8.95 14.46
C VAL A 164 27.24 8.53 14.63
N PHE A 165 27.60 7.30 14.28
CA PHE A 165 28.96 6.74 14.43
C PHE A 165 30.01 7.19 13.40
N GLY A 166 29.78 8.29 12.66
CA GLY A 166 30.70 8.77 11.62
C GLY A 166 30.94 10.28 11.62
N LYS A 167 30.63 10.98 12.72
CA LYS A 167 30.86 12.42 12.87
C LYS A 167 31.83 12.74 14.03
N GLU A 168 32.89 11.95 14.14
CA GLU A 168 34.10 12.33 14.86
C GLU A 168 35.29 12.30 13.90
#